data_AF-A0A442UIY3-F1
#
_entry.id   AF-A0A442UIY3-F1
#
_cell.length_a   1.000
_cell.length_b   1.000
_cell.length_c   1.000
_cell.angle_alpha   90.00
_cell.angle_beta   90.00
_cell.angle_gamma   90.00
#
_symmetry.space_group_name_H-M   'P 1'
#
loop_
_entity.id
_entity.type
_entity.pdbx_description
1 polymer ?
#
loop_
_entity_poly.entity_id
_entity_poly.type
_entity_poly.pdbx_seq_one_letter_code
_entity_poly.pdbx_strand_id
1 'polypeptide(L)'
;MTRGKPDYSHDPTACHVCSRRAIGVGLEPARKGEPPRYLCAQCLDIVEHVAATKRFDAYELKALDGAVDAVGDYIASIDGKTELADYDELEQRMLCKAAVQGFGDRLRELVRNEVPF
;
A
#
# COMPACT_ATOMS: atom_id res chain seq x y z
N MET A 1 34.46 13.37 -13.19
CA MET A 1 34.59 12.05 -12.54
C MET A 1 33.74 11.06 -13.31
N THR A 2 34.37 10.26 -14.15
CA THR A 2 33.71 9.25 -14.98
C THR A 2 33.19 8.13 -14.07
N ARG A 3 31.86 7.91 -14.04
CA ARG A 3 31.25 6.76 -13.35
C ARG A 3 31.82 5.50 -14.00
N GLY A 4 32.71 4.80 -13.29
CA GLY A 4 33.22 3.50 -13.70
C GLY A 4 32.06 2.50 -13.83
N LYS A 5 32.20 1.58 -14.78
CA LYS A 5 31.30 0.42 -14.94
C LYS A 5 31.18 -0.29 -13.57
N PRO A 6 29.97 -0.58 -13.07
CA PRO A 6 29.84 -1.36 -11.85
C PRO A 6 30.42 -2.75 -12.09
N ASP A 7 31.33 -3.15 -11.20
CA ASP A 7 31.80 -4.52 -11.08
C ASP A 7 30.60 -5.42 -10.76
N TYR A 8 30.38 -6.45 -11.58
CA TYR A 8 29.29 -7.43 -11.44
C TYR A 8 29.61 -8.51 -10.40
N SER A 9 30.58 -8.28 -9.50
CA SER A 9 30.61 -9.05 -8.27
C SER A 9 29.24 -8.93 -7.60
N HIS A 10 28.55 -10.05 -7.40
CA HIS A 10 27.28 -10.12 -6.68
C HIS A 10 27.41 -9.73 -5.18
N ASP A 11 28.57 -9.17 -4.82
CA ASP A 11 28.97 -8.79 -3.49
C ASP A 11 28.30 -7.44 -3.14
N PRO A 12 27.47 -7.38 -2.09
CA PRO A 12 26.76 -6.16 -1.67
C PRO A 12 27.76 -5.14 -1.10
N THR A 13 28.53 -4.49 -1.96
CA THR A 13 29.58 -3.56 -1.56
C THR A 13 29.02 -2.16 -1.30
N ALA A 14 28.08 -1.70 -2.14
CA ALA A 14 27.54 -0.35 -2.08
C ALA A 14 26.01 -0.29 -2.11
N CYS A 15 25.46 0.60 -1.30
CA CYS A 15 24.04 0.94 -1.26
C CYS A 15 23.64 1.63 -2.56
N HIS A 16 22.56 1.16 -3.18
CA HIS A 16 22.01 1.73 -4.42
C HIS A 16 21.55 3.19 -4.26
N VAL A 17 21.15 3.60 -3.06
CA VAL A 17 20.61 4.94 -2.80
C VAL A 17 21.69 5.96 -2.48
N CYS A 18 22.57 5.66 -1.53
CA CYS A 18 23.55 6.62 -0.99
C CYS A 18 25.01 6.22 -1.19
N SER A 19 25.28 5.10 -1.87
CA SER A 19 26.63 4.57 -2.13
C SER A 19 27.47 4.22 -0.89
N ARG A 20 26.89 4.22 0.32
CA ARG A 20 27.53 3.72 1.56
C ARG A 20 27.59 2.18 1.58
N ARG A 21 28.30 1.58 2.54
CA ARG A 21 28.38 0.11 2.68
C ARG A 21 27.00 -0.53 2.76
N ALA A 22 26.68 -1.44 1.85
CA ALA A 22 25.45 -2.23 1.91
C ALA A 22 25.56 -3.35 2.96
N ILE A 23 24.41 -3.89 3.37
CA ILE A 23 24.31 -4.92 4.43
C ILE A 23 23.81 -6.28 3.91
N GLY A 24 23.80 -6.48 2.59
CA GLY A 24 23.34 -7.73 1.97
C GLY A 24 21.82 -7.88 1.83
N VAL A 25 21.03 -6.88 2.22
CA VAL A 25 19.60 -6.79 1.92
C VAL A 25 19.39 -5.88 0.71
N GLY A 26 18.51 -6.26 -0.21
CA GLY A 26 18.30 -5.51 -1.44
C GLY A 26 16.86 -5.57 -1.95
N LEU A 27 16.50 -4.58 -2.77
CA LEU A 27 15.20 -4.51 -3.42
C LEU A 27 15.15 -5.44 -4.62
N GLU A 28 13.95 -5.96 -4.89
CA GLU A 28 13.70 -6.73 -6.10
C GLU A 28 14.03 -5.90 -7.35
N PRO A 29 14.79 -6.46 -8.31
CA PRO A 29 15.14 -5.77 -9.54
C PRO A 29 13.91 -5.37 -10.35
N ALA A 30 14.02 -4.29 -11.13
CA ALA A 30 12.88 -3.79 -11.91
C ALA A 30 12.62 -4.66 -13.16
N ARG A 31 13.62 -5.41 -13.61
CA ARG A 31 13.54 -6.33 -14.74
C ARG A 31 14.16 -7.67 -14.36
N LYS A 32 13.57 -8.74 -14.91
CA LYS A 32 14.08 -10.10 -14.74
C LYS A 32 15.51 -10.20 -15.28
N GLY A 33 16.43 -10.73 -14.47
CA GLY A 33 17.84 -10.91 -14.81
C GLY A 33 18.77 -9.76 -14.39
N GLU A 34 18.24 -8.65 -13.85
CA GLU A 34 19.07 -7.62 -13.21
C GLU A 34 19.50 -8.05 -11.80
N PRO A 35 20.67 -7.60 -11.30
CA PRO A 35 21.08 -7.88 -9.94
C PRO A 35 20.19 -7.13 -8.92
N PRO A 36 20.04 -7.65 -7.68
CA PRO A 36 19.36 -6.95 -6.61
C PRO A 36 19.96 -5.58 -6.32
N ARG A 37 19.12 -4.60 -5.97
CA ARG A 37 19.57 -3.27 -5.56
C ARG A 37 19.82 -3.26 -4.06
N TYR A 38 21.05 -3.57 -3.66
CA TYR A 38 21.44 -3.65 -2.25
C TYR A 38 21.35 -2.30 -1.53
N LEU A 39 21.00 -2.33 -0.25
CA LEU A 39 20.81 -1.15 0.60
C LEU A 39 21.73 -1.20 1.83
N CYS A 40 22.05 -0.02 2.36
CA CYS A 40 22.57 0.11 3.73
C CYS A 40 21.41 0.14 4.72
N ALA A 41 21.69 -0.10 6.01
CA ALA A 41 20.67 -0.14 7.07
C ALA A 41 19.78 1.12 7.10
N GLN A 42 20.37 2.31 6.94
CA GLN A 42 19.62 3.58 6.98
C GLN A 42 18.67 3.74 5.79
N CYS A 43 19.08 3.37 4.58
CA CYS A 43 18.21 3.48 3.41
C CYS A 43 17.16 2.36 3.40
N LEU A 44 17.45 1.20 3.97
CA LEU A 44 16.45 0.13 4.16
C LEU A 44 15.32 0.61 5.07
N ASP A 45 15.64 1.16 6.24
CA ASP A 45 14.66 1.70 7.20
C ASP A 45 13.72 2.74 6.57
N ILE A 46 14.28 3.68 5.79
CA ILE A 46 13.48 4.67 5.05
C ILE A 46 12.54 4.01 4.03
N VAL A 47 13.04 3.05 3.26
CA VAL A 47 12.23 2.36 2.25
C VAL A 47 11.14 1.53 2.90
N GLU A 48 11.43 0.86 4.02
CA GLU A 48 10.44 0.12 4.81
C GLU A 48 9.38 1.05 5.38
N HIS A 49 9.76 2.23 5.88
CA HIS A 49 8.81 3.23 6.35
C HIS A 49 7.86 3.70 5.23
N VAL A 50 8.40 4.03 4.06
CA VAL A 50 7.60 4.41 2.88
C VAL A 50 6.72 3.26 2.38
N ALA A 51 7.22 2.02 2.44
CA ALA A 51 6.46 0.84 2.08
C ALA A 51 5.33 0.56 3.08
N ALA A 52 5.56 0.83 4.37
CA ALA A 52 4.56 0.73 5.42
C ALA A 52 3.43 1.77 5.23
N THR A 53 3.73 2.98 4.75
CA THR A 53 2.69 3.99 4.41
C THR A 53 1.70 3.51 3.34
N LYS A 54 2.05 2.50 2.53
CA LYS A 54 1.15 1.92 1.52
C LYS A 54 0.21 0.84 2.07
N ARG A 55 0.38 0.43 3.32
CA ARG A 55 -0.44 -0.59 3.96
C ARG A 55 -1.38 0.10 4.95
N PHE A 56 -2.59 -0.41 5.04
CA PHE A 56 -3.49 0.00 6.10
C PHE A 56 -2.89 -0.33 7.45
N ASP A 57 -2.89 0.65 8.36
CA ASP A 57 -2.61 0.43 9.77
C ASP A 57 -3.74 -0.37 10.44
N ALA A 58 -3.58 -0.66 11.74
CA ALA A 58 -4.56 -1.47 12.47
C ALA A 58 -5.97 -0.83 12.52
N TYR A 59 -6.08 0.49 12.51
CA TYR A 59 -7.36 1.21 12.55
C TYR A 59 -7.95 1.35 11.16
N GLU A 60 -7.13 1.56 10.14
CA GLU A 60 -7.55 1.54 8.74
C GLU A 60 -8.05 0.14 8.35
N LEU A 61 -7.42 -0.93 8.82
CA LEU A 61 -7.94 -2.29 8.62
C LEU A 61 -9.30 -2.49 9.28
N LYS A 62 -9.49 -2.01 10.52
CA LYS A 62 -10.82 -2.02 11.19
C LYS A 62 -11.84 -1.14 10.47
N ALA A 63 -11.41 -0.06 9.82
CA ALA A 63 -12.31 0.84 9.10
C ALA A 63 -12.94 0.19 7.86
N LEU A 64 -12.34 -0.90 7.33
CA LEU A 64 -12.94 -1.68 6.26
C LEU A 64 -14.31 -2.26 6.62
N ASP A 65 -14.56 -2.56 7.90
CA ASP A 65 -15.87 -3.06 8.35
C ASP A 65 -16.98 -2.05 8.02
N GLY A 66 -16.74 -0.75 8.22
CA GLY A 66 -17.68 0.30 7.85
C GLY A 66 -17.89 0.43 6.33
N ALA A 67 -16.88 0.12 5.53
CA ALA A 67 -17.02 0.05 4.08
C ALA A 67 -17.89 -1.14 3.66
N VAL A 68 -17.68 -2.31 4.27
CA VAL A 68 -18.45 -3.54 4.02
C VAL A 68 -19.92 -3.33 4.37
N ASP A 69 -20.20 -2.76 5.54
CA ASP A 69 -21.57 -2.46 5.99
C ASP A 69 -22.25 -1.49 5.02
N ALA A 70 -21.61 -0.36 4.69
CA ALA A 70 -22.17 0.64 3.77
C ALA A 70 -22.40 0.10 2.35
N VAL A 71 -21.50 -0.76 1.86
CA VAL A 71 -21.67 -1.46 0.58
C VAL A 71 -22.84 -2.44 0.65
N GLY A 72 -22.96 -3.20 1.73
CA GLY A 72 -24.07 -4.13 1.96
C GLY A 72 -25.43 -3.41 1.97
N ASP A 73 -25.51 -2.28 2.69
CA ASP A 73 -26.70 -1.44 2.73
C ASP A 73 -27.05 -0.88 1.33
N TYR A 74 -26.03 -0.46 0.57
CA TYR A 74 -26.25 0.01 -0.79
C TYR A 74 -26.75 -1.10 -1.70
N ILE A 75 -26.14 -2.29 -1.67
CA ILE A 75 -26.58 -3.47 -2.44
C ILE A 75 -28.03 -3.82 -2.10
N ALA A 76 -28.38 -3.85 -0.82
CA ALA A 76 -29.74 -4.11 -0.37
C ALA A 76 -30.74 -3.04 -0.88
N SER A 77 -30.30 -1.78 -1.03
CA SER A 77 -31.13 -0.69 -1.54
C SER A 77 -31.45 -0.79 -3.05
N ILE A 78 -30.63 -1.53 -3.81
CA ILE A 78 -30.80 -1.74 -5.26
C ILE A 78 -31.26 -3.18 -5.58
N ASP A 79 -32.22 -3.69 -4.80
CA ASP A 79 -32.80 -5.03 -4.95
C ASP A 79 -31.80 -6.19 -4.77
N GLY A 80 -30.69 -5.97 -4.07
CA GLY A 80 -29.73 -7.02 -3.77
C GLY A 80 -28.88 -7.47 -4.96
N LYS A 81 -28.75 -6.65 -6.01
CA LYS A 81 -27.85 -6.94 -7.15
C LYS A 81 -26.42 -7.13 -6.64
N THR A 82 -25.82 -8.30 -6.82
CA THR A 82 -24.43 -8.58 -6.38
C THR A 82 -23.43 -8.64 -7.54
N GLU A 83 -23.90 -8.82 -8.77
CA GLU A 83 -23.05 -8.87 -9.96
C GLU A 83 -22.86 -7.45 -10.52
N LEU A 84 -21.62 -6.95 -10.51
CA LEU A 84 -21.32 -5.58 -10.99
C LEU A 84 -21.69 -5.36 -12.47
N ALA A 85 -21.80 -6.44 -13.25
CA ALA A 85 -22.24 -6.40 -14.65
C ALA A 85 -23.73 -6.03 -14.80
N ASP A 86 -24.53 -6.24 -13.76
CA ASP A 86 -25.97 -5.93 -13.74
C ASP A 86 -26.25 -4.49 -13.29
N TYR A 87 -25.19 -3.75 -12.94
CA TYR A 87 -25.28 -2.38 -12.47
C TYR A 87 -25.23 -1.42 -13.65
N ASP A 88 -26.06 -0.39 -13.61
CA ASP A 88 -25.87 0.77 -14.48
C ASP A 88 -24.64 1.61 -14.04
N GLU A 89 -24.26 2.56 -14.89
CA GLU A 89 -23.06 3.37 -14.68
C GLU A 89 -23.14 4.27 -13.42
N LEU A 90 -24.35 4.63 -13.00
CA LEU A 90 -24.56 5.39 -11.78
C LEU A 90 -24.46 4.46 -10.56
N GLU A 91 -25.08 3.27 -10.64
CA GLU A 91 -25.06 2.27 -9.59
C GLU A 91 -23.62 1.85 -9.24
N GLN A 92 -22.77 1.62 -10.24
CA GLN A 92 -21.35 1.30 -10.03
C GLN A 92 -20.60 2.41 -9.29
N ARG A 93 -20.84 3.68 -9.67
CA ARG A 93 -20.21 4.83 -9.00
C ARG A 93 -20.71 4.99 -7.57
N MET A 94 -22.00 4.75 -7.35
CA MET A 94 -22.61 4.85 -6.03
C MET A 94 -22.14 3.73 -5.09
N LEU A 95 -21.91 2.52 -5.61
CA LEU A 95 -21.27 1.43 -4.88
C LEU A 95 -19.86 1.83 -4.39
N CYS A 96 -19.02 2.32 -5.30
CA CYS A 96 -17.68 2.80 -4.95
C CYS A 96 -17.72 3.96 -3.95
N LYS A 97 -18.67 4.90 -4.12
CA LYS A 97 -18.87 6.00 -3.19
C LYS A 97 -19.27 5.49 -1.80
N ALA A 98 -20.18 4.52 -1.71
CA ALA A 98 -20.59 3.92 -0.44
C ALA A 98 -19.40 3.29 0.28
N ALA A 99 -18.56 2.53 -0.42
CA ALA A 99 -17.33 1.95 0.15
C ALA A 99 -16.38 3.02 0.72
N VAL A 100 -16.08 4.06 -0.06
CA VAL A 100 -15.17 5.14 0.36
C VAL A 100 -15.74 5.94 1.54
N GLN A 101 -17.05 6.22 1.53
CA GLN A 101 -17.70 6.96 2.61
C GLN A 101 -17.78 6.14 3.89
N GLY A 102 -18.23 4.89 3.82
CA GLY A 102 -18.30 3.98 4.96
C GLY A 102 -16.95 3.77 5.64
N PHE A 103 -15.89 3.56 4.84
CA PHE A 103 -14.52 3.52 5.34
C PHE A 103 -14.15 4.80 6.11
N GLY A 104 -14.35 5.96 5.48
CA GLY A 104 -13.97 7.25 6.04
C GLY A 104 -14.77 7.64 7.29
N ASP A 105 -16.06 7.28 7.34
CA ASP A 105 -16.90 7.49 8.52
C ASP A 105 -16.43 6.63 9.70
N ARG A 106 -16.18 5.34 9.45
CA ARG A 106 -15.69 4.43 10.50
C ARG A 106 -14.28 4.80 10.97
N LEU A 107 -13.37 5.17 10.07
CA LEU A 107 -12.04 5.63 10.45
C LEU A 107 -12.12 6.88 11.33
N ARG A 108 -12.97 7.85 10.99
CA ARG A 108 -13.19 9.06 11.81
C ARG A 108 -13.72 8.74 13.21
N GLU A 109 -14.56 7.71 13.33
CA GLU A 109 -15.05 7.23 14.62
C GLU A 109 -13.94 6.57 15.44
N LEU A 110 -13.17 5.66 14.82
CA LEU A 110 -12.03 4.97 15.45
C LEU A 110 -10.97 5.97 15.94
N VAL A 111 -10.61 6.95 15.11
CA VAL A 111 -9.64 8.00 15.49
C VAL A 111 -10.14 8.82 16.67
N ARG A 112 -11.45 9.10 16.74
CA ARG A 112 -12.03 9.88 17.84
C ARG A 112 -12.04 9.13 19.17
N ASN A 113 -12.24 7.81 19.13
CA ASN A 113 -12.61 7.04 20.31
C ASN A 113 -11.56 6.02 20.77
N GLU A 114 -10.72 5.50 19.87
CA GLU A 114 -9.83 4.38 20.14
C GLU A 114 -8.33 4.70 19.98
N VAL A 115 -7.97 5.72 19.19
CA VAL A 115 -6.55 6.02 18.93
C VAL A 115 -5.94 6.79 20.10
N PRO A 116 -4.87 6.27 20.75
CA PRO A 116 -4.13 7.00 21.79
C PRO A 116 -3.26 8.08 21.14
N PHE A 117 -3.34 9.30 21.66
CA PHE A 117 -2.57 10.46 21.19
C PHE A 117 -1.15 10.51 21.77
#